data_AF-A0A5Q0NN49-F1
#
_entry.id   AF-A0A5Q0NN49-F1
#
_cell.length_a   1.000
_cell.length_b   1.000
_cell.length_c   1.000
_cell.angle_alpha   90.00
_cell.angle_beta   90.00
_cell.angle_gamma   90.00
#
_symmetry.space_group_name_H-M   'P 1'
#
loop_
_entity.id
_entity.type
_entity.pdbx_description
1 polymer ?
#
loop_
_entity_poly.entity_id
_entity_poly.type
_entity_poly.pdbx_seq_one_letter_code
_entity_poly.pdbx_strand_id
1 'polypeptide(L)'
;MSIDDITRQAGHIILDGITAADVETGEAMEAAFGKLLEIEAIEVTMDEEEGELELDISPLMGGVLAVVRELVDEVARRDGSSVEDVLALMRGRLDAIERAEPHDHDHGHEGHQH
;
A
#
# COMPACT_ATOMS: atom_id res chain seq x y z
N MET A 1 14.86 -10.41 15.19
CA MET A 1 14.39 -11.37 14.16
C MET A 1 15.30 -11.22 12.94
N SER A 2 15.34 -12.12 11.95
CA SER A 2 16.08 -11.81 10.71
C SER A 2 15.25 -10.88 9.82
N ILE A 3 15.88 -10.05 8.98
CA ILE A 3 15.14 -9.13 8.09
C ILE A 3 14.24 -9.88 7.12
N ASP A 4 14.69 -11.04 6.63
CA ASP A 4 13.89 -11.93 5.78
C ASP A 4 12.63 -12.45 6.51
N ASP A 5 12.73 -12.71 7.81
CA ASP A 5 11.57 -13.11 8.62
C ASP A 5 10.57 -11.96 8.81
N ILE A 6 11.07 -10.74 9.05
CA ILE A 6 10.23 -9.53 9.20
C ILE A 6 9.51 -9.24 7.88
N THR A 7 10.23 -9.24 6.76
CA THR A 7 9.66 -9.06 5.42
C THR A 7 8.58 -10.10 5.11
N ARG A 8 8.81 -11.37 5.44
CA ARG A 8 7.81 -12.43 5.28
C ARG A 8 6.57 -12.18 6.14
N GLN A 9 6.75 -11.81 7.41
CA GLN A 9 5.63 -11.50 8.32
C GLN A 9 4.84 -10.26 7.87
N ALA A 10 5.52 -9.21 7.41
CA ALA A 10 4.88 -8.04 6.83
C ALA A 10 4.00 -8.42 5.63
N GLY A 11 4.50 -9.31 4.75
CA GLY A 11 3.71 -9.87 3.64
C GLY A 11 2.42 -10.57 4.09
N HIS A 12 2.48 -11.36 5.16
CA HIS A 12 1.28 -11.99 5.73
C HIS A 12 0.27 -10.95 6.26
N ILE A 13 0.75 -9.92 6.98
CA ILE A 13 -0.12 -8.86 7.50
C ILE A 13 -0.80 -8.08 6.36
N ILE A 14 -0.10 -7.83 5.25
CA ILE A 14 -0.68 -7.19 4.06
C ILE A 14 -1.82 -8.04 3.48
N LEU A 15 -1.63 -9.35 3.36
CA LEU A 15 -2.65 -10.27 2.86
C LEU A 15 -3.88 -10.33 3.79
N ASP A 16 -3.64 -10.34 5.10
CA ASP A 16 -4.70 -10.23 6.10
C ASP A 16 -5.47 -8.90 5.95
N GLY A 17 -4.75 -7.80 5.69
CA GLY A 17 -5.31 -6.47 5.43
C GLY A 17 -6.24 -6.42 4.23
N ILE A 18 -5.91 -7.12 3.13
CA ILE A 18 -6.80 -7.24 1.96
C ILE A 18 -8.13 -7.90 2.35
N THR A 19 -8.08 -8.97 3.16
CA THR A 19 -9.29 -9.66 3.62
C THR A 19 -10.12 -8.78 4.55
N ALA A 20 -9.45 -7.98 5.39
CA ALA A 20 -10.12 -7.13 6.38
C ALA A 20 -10.73 -5.86 5.76
N ALA A 21 -10.15 -5.34 4.68
CA ALA A 21 -10.66 -4.17 3.95
C ALA A 21 -12.08 -4.38 3.40
N ASP A 22 -12.49 -5.63 3.15
CA ASP A 22 -13.83 -5.98 2.67
C ASP A 22 -14.91 -5.95 3.77
N VAL A 23 -14.54 -5.82 5.05
CA VAL A 23 -15.45 -6.08 6.19
C VAL A 23 -15.70 -4.87 7.10
N GLU A 24 -14.71 -4.01 7.38
CA GLU A 24 -14.86 -2.71 8.11
C GLU A 24 -13.51 -1.97 8.17
N THR A 25 -13.45 -0.70 7.73
CA THR A 25 -12.21 -0.10 7.20
C THR A 25 -11.31 0.62 8.20
N GLY A 26 -11.80 1.01 9.38
CA GLY A 26 -11.01 1.78 10.37
C GLY A 26 -10.20 0.90 11.31
N GLU A 27 -10.89 0.04 12.07
CA GLU A 27 -10.29 -0.80 13.12
C GLU A 27 -9.34 -1.87 12.55
N ALA A 28 -9.67 -2.40 11.37
CA ALA A 28 -8.82 -3.36 10.67
C ALA A 28 -7.47 -2.77 10.27
N MET A 29 -7.47 -1.54 9.78
CA MET A 29 -6.25 -0.85 9.35
C MET A 29 -5.38 -0.47 10.55
N GLU A 30 -6.01 0.00 11.65
CA GLU A 30 -5.30 0.28 12.90
C GLU A 30 -4.66 -0.99 13.50
N ALA A 31 -5.39 -2.11 13.49
CA ALA A 31 -4.86 -3.39 13.95
C ALA A 31 -3.71 -3.91 13.07
N ALA A 32 -3.78 -3.72 11.75
CA ALA A 32 -2.68 -4.06 10.85
C ALA A 32 -1.45 -3.19 11.12
N PHE A 33 -1.64 -1.88 11.31
CA PHE A 33 -0.55 -0.95 11.63
C PHE A 33 0.11 -1.28 12.96
N GLY A 34 -0.68 -1.60 14.00
CA GLY A 34 -0.18 -2.04 15.30
C GLY A 34 0.69 -3.29 15.19
N LYS A 35 0.24 -4.30 14.43
CA LYS A 35 1.03 -5.52 14.19
C LYS A 35 2.33 -5.24 13.45
N LEU A 36 2.33 -4.32 12.48
CA LEU A 36 3.53 -3.95 11.73
C LEU A 36 4.58 -3.26 12.63
N LEU A 37 4.14 -2.43 13.57
CA LEU A 37 5.00 -1.86 14.62
C LEU A 37 5.54 -2.95 15.55
N GLU A 38 4.69 -3.90 15.98
CA GLU A 38 5.08 -5.00 16.87
C GLU A 38 6.18 -5.90 16.28
N ILE A 39 6.19 -6.09 14.96
CA ILE A 39 7.20 -6.92 14.28
C ILE A 39 8.37 -6.10 13.73
N GLU A 40 8.47 -4.81 14.05
CA GLU A 40 9.52 -3.91 13.55
C GLU A 40 9.52 -3.80 12.00
N ALA A 41 8.36 -3.98 11.37
CA ALA A 41 8.21 -3.76 9.93
C ALA A 41 7.97 -2.29 9.57
N ILE A 42 7.52 -1.51 10.55
CA ILE A 42 7.49 -0.05 10.56
C ILE A 42 8.22 0.39 11.83
N GLU A 43 9.14 1.33 11.70
CA GLU A 43 9.85 1.92 12.83
C GLU A 43 9.70 3.45 12.79
N VAL A 44 9.44 4.06 13.95
CA VAL A 44 9.34 5.52 14.10
C VAL A 44 10.46 5.98 15.00
N THR A 45 11.38 6.77 14.47
CA THR A 45 12.51 7.36 15.17
C THR A 45 12.36 8.88 15.23
N MET A 46 12.94 9.51 16.25
CA MET A 46 13.05 10.97 16.30
C MET A 46 14.41 11.36 15.72
N ASP A 47 14.41 12.19 14.70
CA ASP A 47 15.62 12.86 14.24
C ASP A 47 15.95 13.99 15.22
N GLU A 48 17.06 13.82 15.97
CA GLU A 48 17.50 14.79 16.97
C GLU A 48 18.08 16.08 16.35
N GLU A 49 18.52 16.04 15.09
CA GLU A 49 19.11 17.19 14.39
C GLU A 49 18.03 18.07 13.76
N GLU A 50 17.01 17.45 13.16
CA GLU A 50 15.93 18.14 12.44
C GLU A 50 14.67 18.34 13.30
N GLY A 51 14.53 17.58 14.40
CA GLY A 51 13.36 17.60 15.27
C GLY A 51 12.11 17.00 14.60
N GLU A 52 12.30 16.18 13.58
CA GLU A 52 11.26 15.53 12.80
C GLU A 52 11.15 14.03 13.14
N LEU A 53 9.98 13.45 12.90
CA LEU A 53 9.79 12.01 13.03
C LEU A 53 10.23 11.34 11.72
N GLU A 54 11.23 10.47 11.79
CA GLU A 54 11.63 9.60 10.71
C GLU A 54 10.84 8.29 10.79
N LEU A 55 10.34 7.83 9.63
CA LEU A 55 9.57 6.61 9.49
C LEU A 55 10.32 5.64 8.57
N ASP A 56 10.86 4.55 9.13
CA ASP A 56 11.41 3.47 8.32
C ASP A 56 10.32 2.45 8.00
N ILE A 57 10.04 2.29 6.71
CA ILE A 57 9.09 1.31 6.16
C ILE A 57 9.77 0.28 5.26
N SER A 58 11.10 0.21 5.24
CA SER A 58 11.86 -0.64 4.34
C SER A 58 11.44 -2.12 4.44
N PRO A 59 11.25 -2.70 5.64
CA PRO A 59 10.82 -4.09 5.75
C PRO A 59 9.38 -4.31 5.26
N LEU A 60 8.48 -3.35 5.53
CA LEU A 60 7.12 -3.34 5.00
C LEU A 60 7.13 -3.34 3.46
N MET A 61 7.90 -2.43 2.84
CA MET A 61 8.03 -2.35 1.38
C MET A 61 8.58 -3.65 0.79
N GLY A 62 9.55 -4.29 1.46
CA GLY A 62 10.01 -5.63 1.10
C GLY A 62 8.88 -6.66 1.10
N GLY A 63 8.01 -6.62 2.12
CA GLY A 63 6.85 -7.51 2.24
C GLY A 63 5.83 -7.29 1.12
N VAL A 64 5.52 -6.02 0.80
CA VAL A 64 4.65 -5.65 -0.32
C VAL A 64 5.20 -6.20 -1.63
N LEU A 65 6.49 -5.97 -1.91
CA LEU A 65 7.11 -6.42 -3.15
C LEU A 65 7.12 -7.94 -3.28
N ALA A 66 7.38 -8.66 -2.18
CA ALA A 66 7.32 -10.12 -2.16
C ALA A 66 5.92 -10.64 -2.49
N VAL A 67 4.88 -10.08 -1.86
CA VAL A 67 3.48 -10.45 -2.12
C VAL A 67 3.09 -10.14 -3.57
N VAL A 68 3.38 -8.94 -4.05
CA VAL A 68 3.04 -8.52 -5.42
C VAL A 68 3.75 -9.42 -6.45
N ARG A 69 5.02 -9.76 -6.23
CA ARG A 69 5.76 -10.64 -7.12
C ARG A 69 5.12 -12.02 -7.22
N GLU A 70 4.79 -12.65 -6.09
CA GLU A 70 4.14 -13.96 -6.07
C GLU A 70 2.77 -13.92 -6.76
N LEU A 71 1.99 -12.85 -6.56
CA LEU A 71 0.70 -12.66 -7.24
C LEU A 71 0.85 -12.50 -8.75
N VAL A 72 1.83 -11.70 -9.20
CA VAL A 72 2.11 -11.52 -10.63
C VAL A 72 2.58 -12.83 -11.26
N ASP A 73 3.46 -13.58 -10.60
CA ASP A 73 3.95 -14.87 -11.07
C ASP A 73 2.82 -15.92 -11.12
N GLU A 74 1.89 -15.90 -10.16
CA GLU A 74 0.70 -16.76 -10.18
C GLU A 74 -0.25 -16.41 -11.34
N VAL A 75 -0.55 -15.13 -11.55
CA VAL A 75 -1.41 -14.68 -12.66
C VAL A 75 -0.78 -15.02 -14.02
N ALA A 76 0.51 -14.74 -14.20
CA ALA A 76 1.24 -15.06 -15.43
C ALA A 76 1.18 -16.56 -15.75
N ARG A 77 1.43 -17.42 -14.76
CA ARG A 77 1.35 -18.88 -14.92
C ARG A 77 -0.07 -19.35 -15.22
N ARG A 78 -1.06 -18.83 -14.50
CA ARG A 78 -2.47 -19.19 -14.67
C ARG A 78 -2.99 -18.85 -16.07
N ASP A 79 -2.61 -17.68 -16.58
CA ASP A 79 -3.12 -17.15 -17.86
C ASP A 79 -2.20 -17.48 -19.05
N GLY A 80 -1.09 -18.19 -18.81
CA GLY A 80 -0.10 -18.51 -19.85
C GLY A 80 0.54 -17.26 -20.48
N SER A 81 0.62 -16.17 -19.72
CA SER A 81 1.13 -14.86 -20.14
C SER A 81 2.54 -14.61 -19.59
N SER A 82 3.24 -13.61 -20.11
CA SER A 82 4.51 -13.17 -19.52
C SER A 82 4.27 -12.28 -18.29
N VAL A 83 5.27 -12.22 -17.40
CA VAL A 83 5.25 -11.29 -16.25
C VAL A 83 5.16 -9.85 -16.74
N GLU A 84 5.86 -9.52 -17.82
CA GLU A 84 5.86 -8.19 -18.44
C GLU A 84 4.45 -7.78 -18.91
N ASP A 85 3.69 -8.70 -19.50
CA ASP A 85 2.33 -8.43 -19.96
C ASP A 85 1.38 -8.15 -18.78
N VAL A 86 1.49 -8.92 -17.69
CA VAL A 86 0.71 -8.71 -16.47
C VAL A 86 1.03 -7.35 -15.86
N LEU A 87 2.32 -6.99 -15.75
CA LEU A 87 2.75 -5.69 -15.23
C LEU A 87 2.27 -4.53 -16.12
N ALA A 88 2.34 -4.67 -17.44
CA ALA A 88 1.83 -3.67 -18.37
C ALA A 88 0.31 -3.46 -18.21
N LEU A 89 -0.45 -4.55 -18.06
CA LEU A 89 -1.88 -4.50 -17.78
C LEU A 89 -2.17 -3.79 -16.45
N MET A 90 -1.46 -4.12 -15.38
CA MET A 90 -1.66 -3.49 -14.07
C MET A 90 -1.38 -1.99 -14.10
N ARG A 91 -0.30 -1.55 -14.75
CA ARG A 91 -0.02 -0.10 -14.94
C ARG A 91 -1.16 0.59 -15.66
N GLY A 92 -1.66 0.01 -16.76
CA GLY A 92 -2.79 0.57 -17.49
C GLY A 92 -4.07 0.69 -16.64
N ARG A 93 -4.30 -0.24 -15.71
CA ARG A 93 -5.44 -0.18 -14.78
C ARG A 93 -5.26 0.87 -13.69
N LEU A 94 -4.06 1.01 -13.12
CA LEU A 94 -3.75 2.04 -12.13
C LEU A 94 -3.91 3.44 -12.72
N ASP A 95 -3.38 3.67 -13.92
CA ASP A 95 -3.53 4.95 -14.64
C ASP A 95 -5.01 5.26 -14.95
N ALA A 96 -5.88 4.25 -15.06
CA ALA A 96 -7.30 4.45 -15.29
C ALA A 96 -8.05 4.83 -14.00
N ILE A 97 -7.58 4.38 -12.83
CA ILE A 97 -8.14 4.77 -11.53
C ILE A 97 -7.89 6.25 -11.27
N GLU A 98 -6.68 6.74 -11.51
CA GLU A 98 -6.32 8.15 -11.33
C GLU A 98 -7.20 9.09 -12.19
N ARG A 99 -7.54 8.68 -13.42
CA ARG A 99 -8.38 9.49 -14.33
C ARG A 99 -9.87 9.45 -14.01
N ALA A 100 -10.31 8.56 -13.11
CA ALA A 100 -11.72 8.40 -12.76
C ALA A 100 -12.17 9.32 -11.61
N GLU A 101 -11.26 9.99 -10.92
CA GLU A 101 -11.62 11.03 -9.94
C GLU A 101 -11.82 12.38 -10.65
N PRO A 102 -13.04 12.93 -10.69
CA PRO A 102 -13.23 14.31 -11.14
C PRO A 102 -12.66 15.25 -10.07
N HIS A 103 -11.66 16.05 -10.43
CA HIS A 103 -11.25 17.21 -9.63
C HIS A 103 -12.39 18.25 -9.63
N ASP A 104 -13.34 18.09 -8.71
CA ASP A 104 -14.39 19.06 -8.45
C ASP A 104 -13.84 20.18 -7.55
N HIS A 105 -12.94 20.99 -8.12
CA HIS A 105 -12.55 22.29 -7.57
C HIS A 105 -12.92 23.38 -8.57
N ASP A 106 -14.22 23.50 -8.87
CA ASP A 106 -14.75 24.75 -9.40
C ASP A 106 -15.13 25.67 -8.24
N HIS A 107 -14.22 26.59 -7.90
CA HIS A 107 -14.54 27.76 -7.09
C HIS A 107 -15.38 28.73 -7.92
N GLY A 108 -16.67 28.41 -8.08
CA GLY A 108 -17.69 29.29 -8.62
C GLY A 108 -17.98 30.45 -7.67
N HIS A 109 -17.21 31.53 -7.84
CA HIS A 109 -17.45 32.83 -7.25
C HIS A 109 -18.63 33.50 -7.97
N GLU A 110 -19.86 33.39 -7.45
CA GLU A 110 -20.99 34.17 -7.94
C GLU A 110 -21.69 34.96 -6.82
N GLY A 111 -21.27 36.22 -6.70
CA GLY A 111 -22.14 37.39 -6.74
C GLY A 111 -23.33 37.44 -5.77
N HIS A 112 -23.11 38.05 -4.60
CA HIS A 112 -24.16 38.86 -3.97
C HIS A 112 -24.56 39.99 -4.94
N GLN A 113 -25.81 40.01 -5.38
CA GLN A 113 -26.46 41.24 -5.82
C GLN A 113 -27.79 41.41 -5.07
N HIS A 114 -27.92 42.64 -4.59
CA HIS A 114 -29.02 43.23 -3.84
C HIS A 114 -30.32 43.32 -4.64
#